data_AF-A0A927WDE7-F1
#
_entry.id   AF-A0A927WDE7-F1
#
_cell.length_a   1.000
_cell.length_b   1.000
_cell.length_c   1.000
_cell.angle_alpha   90.00
_cell.angle_beta   90.00
_cell.angle_gamma   90.00
#
_symmetry.space_group_name_H-M   'P 1'
#
loop_
_entity.id
_entity.type
_entity.pdbx_description
1 polymer ?
#
loop_
_entity_poly.entity_id
_entity_poly.type
_entity_poly.pdbx_seq_one_letter_code
_entity_poly.pdbx_strand_id
1 'polypeptide(L)'
;MDFYKVIENRTSNKTYKSTPIPTEKLDKIINAALMAPSWKNKTCYRFIFFNEQNLREQISNTIINKTDKTSNALKQAIIHSSLSYK
;
A
#
# COMPACT_ATOMS: atom_id res chain seq x y z
N MET A 1 11.50 12.10 -11.43
CA MET A 1 10.55 11.60 -12.46
C MET A 1 9.64 12.76 -12.81
N ASP A 2 9.27 12.91 -14.08
CA ASP A 2 8.35 13.96 -14.51
C ASP A 2 6.93 13.69 -13.97
N PHE A 3 6.23 14.73 -13.49
CA PHE A 3 4.93 14.58 -12.84
C PHE A 3 3.87 14.02 -13.77
N TYR A 4 3.78 14.51 -15.01
CA TYR A 4 2.78 14.05 -15.97
C TYR A 4 3.04 12.60 -16.37
N LYS A 5 4.30 12.21 -16.53
CA LYS A 5 4.66 10.81 -16.77
C LYS A 5 4.24 9.87 -15.63
N VAL A 6 4.26 10.31 -14.37
CA VAL A 6 3.77 9.48 -13.25
C VAL A 6 2.28 9.20 -13.40
N ILE A 7 1.50 10.23 -13.74
CA ILE A 7 0.04 10.13 -13.88
C ILE A 7 -0.32 9.19 -15.04
N GLU A 8 0.30 9.40 -16.21
CA GLU A 8 0.00 8.63 -17.43
C GLU A 8 0.33 7.14 -17.28
N ASN A 9 1.45 6.82 -16.60
CA ASN A 9 1.92 5.44 -16.48
C ASN A 9 1.33 4.68 -15.28
N ARG A 10 0.54 5.33 -14.41
CA ARG A 10 -0.03 4.68 -13.24
C ARG A 10 -1.16 3.73 -13.66
N THR A 11 -0.93 2.44 -13.45
CA THR A 11 -1.93 1.38 -13.67
C THR A 11 -2.27 0.66 -12.36
N SER A 12 -3.41 -0.03 -12.35
CA SER A 12 -3.83 -0.86 -11.21
C SER A 12 -3.27 -2.27 -11.37
N ASN A 13 -2.12 -2.54 -10.74
CA ASN A 13 -1.44 -3.84 -10.80
C ASN A 13 -2.08 -4.86 -9.85
N LYS A 14 -2.16 -6.12 -10.28
CA LYS A 14 -2.77 -7.24 -9.52
C LYS A 14 -1.84 -8.46 -9.38
N THR A 15 -0.59 -8.32 -9.82
CA THR A 15 0.45 -9.34 -9.75
C THR A 15 1.71 -8.68 -9.25
N TYR A 16 2.30 -9.24 -8.19
CA TYR A 16 3.43 -8.66 -7.50
C TYR A 16 4.58 -9.66 -7.41
N LYS A 17 5.81 -9.14 -7.42
CA LYS A 17 7.00 -9.94 -7.12
C LYS A 17 7.10 -10.09 -5.61
N SER A 18 7.74 -11.16 -5.15
CA SER A 18 8.11 -11.36 -3.74
C SER A 18 9.27 -10.45 -3.28
N THR A 19 9.72 -9.52 -4.13
CA THR A 19 10.80 -8.59 -3.78
C THR A 19 10.28 -7.56 -2.78
N PRO A 20 10.93 -7.41 -1.60
CA PRO A 20 10.52 -6.41 -0.62
C PRO A 20 10.73 -4.98 -1.13
N ILE A 21 9.89 -4.07 -0.65
CA ILE A 21 10.02 -2.63 -0.92
C ILE A 21 11.16 -2.07 -0.06
N PRO A 22 12.12 -1.30 -0.62
CA PRO A 22 13.14 -0.61 0.17
C PRO A 22 12.52 0.43 1.13
N THR A 23 12.99 0.46 2.38
CA THR A 23 12.46 1.35 3.43
C THR A 23 12.44 2.82 3.01
N GLU A 24 13.51 3.33 2.40
CA GLU A 24 13.60 4.73 1.95
C GLU A 24 12.49 5.10 0.94
N LYS A 25 12.10 4.15 0.08
CA LYS A 25 11.00 4.38 -0.87
C LYS A 25 9.65 4.43 -0.16
N LEU A 26 9.46 3.56 0.83
CA LEU A 26 8.25 3.54 1.65
C LEU A 26 8.12 4.84 2.46
N ASP A 27 9.21 5.32 3.08
CA ASP A 27 9.22 6.56 3.85
C ASP A 27 8.84 7.78 3.00
N LYS A 28 9.36 7.85 1.76
CA LYS A 28 8.98 8.92 0.82
C LYS A 28 7.49 8.90 0.48
N ILE A 29 6.89 7.71 0.32
CA ILE A 29 5.45 7.55 0.05
C ILE A 29 4.63 7.96 1.28
N ILE A 30 5.03 7.54 2.47
CA ILE A 30 4.35 7.90 3.72
C ILE A 30 4.40 9.41 3.94
N ASN A 31 5.58 10.02 3.79
CA ASN A 31 5.74 11.46 3.94
C ASN A 31 4.86 12.24 2.95
N ALA A 32 4.79 11.80 1.69
CA ALA A 32 3.89 12.40 0.70
C ALA A 32 2.41 12.30 1.11
N ALA A 33 1.99 11.17 1.69
CA ALA A 33 0.63 10.99 2.21
C ALA A 33 0.35 11.92 3.41
N LEU A 34 1.31 12.10 4.31
CA LEU A 34 1.19 13.00 5.47
C LEU A 34 1.14 14.49 5.07
N MET A 35 1.73 14.86 3.94
CA MET A 35 1.65 16.21 3.37
C MET A 35 0.32 16.48 2.66
N ALA A 36 -0.54 15.47 2.49
CA ALA A 36 -1.81 15.65 1.79
C ALA A 36 -2.75 16.60 2.56
N PRO A 37 -3.41 17.56 1.87
CA PRO A 37 -4.35 18.45 2.52
C PRO A 37 -5.52 17.65 3.11
N SER A 38 -5.98 18.05 4.28
CA SER A 38 -7.14 17.45 4.94
C SER A 38 -8.08 18.53 5.47
N TRP A 39 -9.36 18.19 5.63
CA TRP A 39 -10.34 19.15 6.13
C TRP A 39 -9.90 19.73 7.47
N LYS A 40 -9.75 21.06 7.51
CA LYS A 40 -9.25 21.81 8.67
C LYS A 40 -7.92 21.28 9.22
N ASN A 41 -7.07 20.68 8.39
CA ASN A 41 -5.80 20.08 8.77
C ASN A 41 -5.92 19.05 9.91
N LYS A 42 -7.04 18.34 9.98
CA LYS A 42 -7.31 17.38 11.06
C LYS A 42 -6.65 16.02 10.87
N THR A 43 -6.20 15.69 9.65
CA THR A 43 -5.55 14.41 9.33
C THR A 43 -6.39 13.23 9.84
N CYS A 44 -7.67 13.20 9.46
CA CYS A 44 -8.65 12.20 9.92
C CYS A 44 -8.46 10.82 9.27
N TYR A 45 -7.21 10.37 9.10
CA TYR A 45 -6.87 9.08 8.52
C TYR A 45 -5.70 8.47 9.28
N ARG A 46 -5.61 7.14 9.23
CA ARG A 46 -4.48 6.37 9.77
C ARG A 46 -4.04 5.36 8.73
N PHE A 47 -2.74 5.15 8.63
CA PHE A 47 -2.17 4.10 7.78
C PHE A 47 -1.72 2.94 8.67
N ILE A 48 -2.17 1.74 8.35
CA ILE A 48 -1.79 0.52 9.05
C ILE A 48 -0.88 -0.27 8.12
N PHE A 49 0.37 -0.47 8.53
CA PHE A 49 1.34 -1.28 7.81
C PHE A 49 1.48 -2.62 8.53
N PHE A 50 1.39 -3.71 7.78
CA PHE A 50 1.49 -5.07 8.30
C PHE A 50 2.25 -5.95 7.32
N ASN A 51 2.92 -6.98 7.84
CA ASN A 51 3.68 -7.94 7.04
C ASN A 51 3.40 -9.40 7.40
N GLU A 52 2.57 -9.62 8.42
CA GLU A 52 2.19 -10.92 8.92
C GLU A 52 1.38 -11.67 7.86
N GLN A 53 1.88 -12.83 7.44
CA GLN A 53 1.26 -13.65 6.42
C GLN A 53 -0.18 -14.03 6.78
N ASN A 54 -0.41 -14.41 8.04
CA ASN A 54 -1.74 -14.80 8.50
C ASN A 54 -2.75 -13.64 8.42
N LEU A 55 -2.33 -12.42 8.77
CA LEU A 55 -3.18 -11.23 8.68
C LEU A 55 -3.47 -10.87 7.21
N ARG A 56 -2.49 -10.99 6.31
CA ARG A 56 -2.71 -10.86 4.86
C ARG A 56 -3.78 -11.82 4.35
N GLU A 57 -3.70 -13.09 4.76
CA GLU A 57 -4.66 -14.11 4.35
C GLU A 57 -6.06 -13.81 4.87
N GLN A 58 -6.19 -13.41 6.15
CA GLN A 58 -7.46 -13.00 6.73
C GLN A 58 -8.10 -11.83 5.96
N ILE A 59 -7.34 -10.76 5.71
CA ILE A 59 -7.83 -9.59 4.96
C ILE A 59 -8.17 -9.98 3.51
N SER A 60 -7.39 -10.87 2.89
CA SER A 60 -7.67 -11.31 1.52
C SER A 60 -9.04 -12.00 1.38
N ASN A 61 -9.50 -12.66 2.45
CA ASN A 61 -10.79 -13.33 2.51
C ASN A 61 -11.96 -12.37 2.77
N THR A 62 -11.70 -11.13 3.23
CA THR A 62 -12.74 -10.11 3.41
C THR A 62 -13.02 -9.30 2.15
N ILE A 63 -12.26 -9.51 1.07
CA ILE A 63 -12.42 -8.78 -0.20
C ILE A 63 -13.57 -9.42 -0.99
N ILE A 64 -14.65 -8.66 -1.17
CA ILE A 64 -15.84 -9.09 -1.94
C ILE A 64 -15.79 -8.44 -3.33
N ASN A 65 -15.37 -9.20 -4.32
CA ASN A 65 -15.26 -8.76 -5.72
C ASN A 65 -15.77 -9.85 -6.67
N LYS A 66 -16.07 -9.47 -7.92
CA LYS A 66 -16.49 -10.41 -8.98
C LYS A 66 -15.42 -11.48 -9.31
N THR A 67 -14.14 -11.21 -9.02
CA THR A 67 -13.02 -12.11 -9.32
C THR A 67 -11.99 -12.10 -8.19
N ASP A 68 -11.27 -13.20 -8.01
CA ASP A 68 -10.24 -13.35 -6.96
C ASP A 68 -8.93 -12.61 -7.23
N LYS A 69 -8.82 -11.90 -8.36
CA LYS A 69 -7.57 -11.22 -8.76
C LYS A 69 -7.04 -10.30 -7.66
N THR A 70 -7.92 -9.58 -6.96
CA THR A 70 -7.53 -8.64 -5.89
C THR A 70 -7.08 -9.38 -4.63
N SER A 71 -7.80 -10.43 -4.24
CA SER A 71 -7.46 -11.27 -3.08
C SER A 71 -6.11 -11.96 -3.30
N ASN A 72 -5.87 -12.48 -4.50
CA ASN A 72 -4.59 -13.09 -4.89
C ASN A 72 -3.46 -12.06 -4.91
N ALA A 73 -3.73 -10.84 -5.38
CA ALA A 73 -2.75 -9.76 -5.36
C ALA A 73 -2.29 -9.41 -3.93
N LEU A 74 -3.22 -9.37 -2.96
CA LEU A 74 -2.89 -9.10 -1.57
C LEU A 74 -2.05 -10.23 -0.95
N LYS A 75 -2.33 -11.49 -1.28
CA LYS A 75 -1.53 -12.65 -0.82
C LYS A 75 -0.08 -12.60 -1.31
N GLN A 76 0.17 -12.02 -2.48
CA GLN A 76 1.51 -11.88 -3.08
C GLN A 76 2.25 -10.62 -2.62
N ALA A 77 1.54 -9.63 -2.08
CA ALA A 77 2.12 -8.33 -1.75
C ALA A 77 2.99 -8.41 -0.49
N ILE A 78 4.25 -8.02 -0.62
CA ILE A 78 5.21 -7.98 0.50
C ILE A 78 5.58 -6.53 0.80
N ILE A 79 5.27 -6.09 2.01
CA ILE A 79 5.71 -4.80 2.56
C ILE A 79 6.60 -5.10 3.75
N HIS A 80 7.91 -4.98 3.58
CA HIS A 80 8.82 -4.93 4.73
C HIS A 80 8.85 -3.50 5.26
N SER A 81 8.09 -3.25 6.32
CA SER A 81 8.29 -2.06 7.16
C SER A 81 9.14 -2.48 8.35
N SER A 82 10.31 -1.87 8.52
CA SER A 82 11.11 -1.97 9.75
C SER A 82 10.59 -1.08 10.87
N LEU A 83 9.55 -0.27 10.60
CA LEU A 83 8.97 0.67 11.56
C LEU A 83 7.60 0.15 12.01
N SER A 84 7.53 -0.22 13.29
CA SER A 84 6.27 -0.22 14.03
C SER A 84 5.88 1.22 14.29
N TYR A 85 5.12 1.83 13.39
CA TYR A 85 4.44 3.09 13.69
C TYR A 85 3.30 2.77 14.68
N LYS A 86 3.57 3.00 15.97
CA LYS A 86 2.58 2.97 17.05
C LYS A 86 1.72 4.23 17.02
#